data_AF-A0A0L0UKA7-F1
#
_entry.id   AF-A0A0L0UKA7-F1
#
_cell.length_a   1.000
_cell.length_b   1.000
_cell.length_c   1.000
_cell.angle_alpha   90.00
_cell.angle_beta   90.00
_cell.angle_gamma   90.00
#
_symmetry.space_group_name_H-M   'P 1'
#
loop_
_entity.id
_entity.type
_entity.pdbx_description
1 polymer ?
#
loop_
_entity_poly.entity_id
_entity_poly.type
_entity_poly.pdbx_seq_one_letter_code
_entity_poly.pdbx_strand_id
1 'polypeptide(L)'
;MFQDGEYASCDFFIETVLDGPKKHSSKVLPSLFWVNVSCSFTCRCHNAPVQHPRENSIKSVLRITPSMFEQNGISPSDAHQLVTLWASAGLHGVSGLQCRQCTVNSKKQGGCKAHPIKDIDAKLDEVSIISPPESNPPLHLYFHLDLGTIFTHDDRHAFMAEMDWPFKLT
;
A
#
# COMPACT_ATOMS: atom_id res chain seq x y z
N MET A 1 8.69 13.66 -22.83
CA MET A 1 9.07 13.14 -24.16
C MET A 1 9.84 11.85 -23.93
N PHE A 2 9.51 10.77 -24.62
CA PHE A 2 10.25 9.49 -24.53
C PHE A 2 11.68 9.71 -25.05
N GLN A 3 12.68 9.29 -24.28
CA GLN A 3 14.08 9.33 -24.68
C GLN A 3 14.53 7.92 -25.05
N ASP A 4 15.05 7.77 -26.26
CA ASP A 4 15.55 6.50 -26.74
C ASP A 4 16.79 6.06 -25.94
N GLY A 5 16.86 4.77 -25.59
CA GLY A 5 17.90 4.19 -24.74
C GLY A 5 17.74 4.42 -23.23
N GLU A 6 16.79 5.26 -22.80
CA GLU A 6 16.51 5.51 -21.38
C GLU A 6 15.49 4.53 -20.80
N TYR A 7 15.58 4.28 -19.50
CA TYR A 7 14.62 3.42 -18.80
C TYR A 7 13.19 3.97 -18.93
N ALA A 8 12.29 3.13 -19.43
CA ALA A 8 10.86 3.36 -19.40
C ALA A 8 10.19 2.21 -18.65
N SER A 9 9.54 2.52 -17.52
CA SER A 9 8.75 1.54 -16.78
C SER A 9 7.57 1.08 -17.63
N CYS A 10 7.30 -0.23 -17.63
CA CYS A 10 6.09 -0.83 -18.17
C CYS A 10 4.97 -0.97 -17.13
N ASP A 11 5.14 -0.46 -15.90
CA ASP A 11 4.22 -0.68 -14.79
C ASP A 11 2.80 -0.22 -15.12
N PHE A 12 2.63 0.94 -15.74
CA PHE A 12 1.31 1.45 -16.12
C PHE A 12 0.61 0.56 -17.17
N PHE A 13 1.38 0.01 -18.12
CA PHE A 13 0.85 -0.93 -19.10
C PHE A 13 0.41 -2.23 -18.42
N ILE A 14 1.26 -2.81 -17.57
CA ILE A 14 0.95 -4.04 -16.85
C ILE A 14 -0.24 -3.85 -15.92
N GLU A 15 -0.27 -2.77 -15.15
CA GLU A 15 -1.42 -2.41 -14.31
C GLU A 15 -2.70 -2.36 -15.13
N THR A 16 -2.68 -1.71 -16.30
CA THR A 16 -3.84 -1.62 -17.19
C THR A 16 -4.30 -2.99 -17.69
N VAL A 17 -3.37 -3.89 -18.02
CA VAL A 17 -3.67 -5.28 -18.43
C VAL A 17 -4.27 -6.08 -17.26
N LEU A 18 -3.73 -5.90 -16.06
CA LEU A 18 -4.12 -6.63 -14.85
C LEU A 18 -5.37 -6.06 -14.16
N ASP A 19 -5.86 -4.88 -14.56
CA ASP A 19 -7.05 -4.21 -14.01
C ASP A 19 -8.36 -4.92 -14.44
N GLY A 20 -8.58 -6.17 -14.00
CA GLY A 20 -9.82 -6.96 -14.16
C GLY A 20 -10.56 -7.06 -12.84
N PRO A 21 -11.85 -6.65 -12.76
CA PRO A 21 -13.00 -7.14 -13.55
C PRO A 21 -13.73 -6.07 -14.39
N LYS A 22 -13.23 -4.83 -14.45
CA LYS A 22 -13.94 -3.68 -15.05
C LYS A 22 -13.65 -3.46 -16.54
N LYS A 23 -12.58 -4.05 -17.09
CA LYS A 23 -12.08 -3.74 -18.45
C LYS A 23 -11.89 -4.94 -19.37
N HIS A 24 -11.82 -6.17 -18.85
CA HIS A 24 -11.63 -7.36 -19.68
C HIS A 24 -12.32 -8.58 -19.06
N SER A 25 -12.83 -9.47 -19.92
CA SER A 25 -13.66 -10.63 -19.55
C SER A 25 -12.86 -11.90 -19.19
N SER A 26 -11.55 -11.79 -18.97
CA SER A 26 -10.71 -12.96 -18.69
C SER A 26 -11.08 -13.56 -17.34
N LYS A 27 -11.40 -14.85 -17.37
CA LYS A 27 -11.68 -15.64 -16.16
C LYS A 27 -10.40 -16.19 -15.52
N VAL A 28 -9.26 -16.04 -16.19
CA VAL A 28 -7.97 -16.64 -15.77
C VAL A 28 -7.14 -15.68 -14.92
N LEU A 29 -7.20 -14.36 -15.19
CA LEU A 29 -6.43 -13.39 -14.39
C LEU A 29 -6.77 -13.42 -12.89
N PRO A 30 -8.04 -13.66 -12.47
CA PRO A 30 -8.34 -13.87 -11.07
C PRO A 30 -7.49 -14.96 -10.41
N SER A 31 -7.39 -16.14 -11.02
CA SER A 31 -6.58 -17.23 -10.47
C SER A 31 -5.08 -17.00 -10.54
N LEU A 32 -4.61 -16.13 -11.44
CA LEU A 32 -3.19 -15.91 -11.65
C LEU A 32 -2.62 -14.82 -10.75
N PHE A 33 -3.35 -13.73 -10.54
CA PHE A 33 -2.78 -12.49 -9.96
C PHE A 33 -3.57 -11.91 -8.80
N TRP A 34 -4.79 -12.37 -8.52
CA TRP A 34 -5.58 -11.74 -7.47
C TRP A 34 -5.05 -12.09 -6.08
N VAL A 35 -5.07 -11.08 -5.22
CA VAL A 35 -4.68 -11.14 -3.83
C VAL A 35 -5.73 -10.37 -3.02
N ASN A 36 -6.17 -10.94 -1.91
CA ASN A 36 -7.01 -10.22 -0.95
C ASN A 36 -6.13 -9.29 -0.13
N VAL A 37 -6.57 -8.04 0.03
CA VAL A 37 -5.98 -7.07 0.93
C VAL A 37 -7.02 -6.67 1.96
N SER A 38 -6.74 -6.98 3.22
CA SER A 38 -7.54 -6.54 4.36
C SER A 38 -6.83 -5.42 5.11
N CYS A 39 -7.50 -4.31 5.32
CA CYS A 39 -7.02 -3.13 6.03
C CYS A 39 -7.87 -2.90 7.27
N SER A 40 -7.23 -2.68 8.42
CA SER A 40 -7.87 -2.20 9.63
C SER A 40 -7.45 -0.77 9.92
N PHE A 41 -8.39 0.05 10.41
CA PHE A 41 -8.14 1.48 10.65
C PHE A 41 -8.31 1.82 12.12
N THR A 42 -7.38 2.62 12.66
CA THR A 42 -7.43 3.12 14.04
C THR A 42 -7.28 4.62 14.08
N CYS A 43 -8.10 5.29 14.89
CA CYS A 43 -7.95 6.73 15.12
C CYS A 43 -6.98 7.00 16.27
N ARG A 44 -5.89 7.73 16.01
CA ARG A 44 -4.91 8.15 17.04
C ARG A 44 -5.51 8.97 18.18
N CYS A 45 -6.52 9.79 17.88
CA CYS A 45 -7.12 10.69 18.87
C CYS A 45 -8.00 9.94 19.89
N HIS A 46 -8.60 8.83 19.49
CA HIS A 46 -9.55 8.09 20.31
C HIS A 46 -9.04 6.70 20.69
N ASN A 47 -7.89 6.28 20.13
CA ASN A 47 -7.34 4.94 20.21
C ASN A 47 -8.39 3.84 19.98
N ALA A 48 -9.24 4.06 18.98
CA ALA A 48 -10.41 3.24 18.71
C ALA A 48 -10.43 2.77 17.25
N PRO A 49 -10.85 1.51 16.99
CA PRO A 49 -11.07 1.03 15.63
C PRO A 49 -12.11 1.87 14.89
N VAL A 50 -11.88 2.10 13.60
CA VAL A 50 -12.77 2.83 12.72
C VAL A 50 -13.20 1.90 11.60
N GLN A 51 -14.51 1.64 11.51
CA GLN A 51 -15.05 0.90 10.38
C GLN A 51 -15.08 1.74 9.12
N HIS A 52 -14.66 1.16 7.99
CA HIS A 52 -14.64 1.85 6.71
C HIS A 52 -14.91 0.89 5.54
N PRO A 53 -15.64 1.31 4.48
CA PRO A 53 -15.89 0.48 3.29
C PRO A 53 -14.65 0.00 2.52
N ARG A 54 -13.45 0.46 2.90
CA ARG A 54 -12.17 0.09 2.26
C ARG A 54 -11.43 -1.01 3.04
N GLU A 55 -12.05 -1.60 4.06
CA GLU A 55 -11.44 -2.66 4.85
C GLU A 55 -11.02 -3.87 4.03
N ASN A 56 -11.79 -4.28 3.03
CA ASN A 56 -11.44 -5.46 2.23
C ASN A 56 -11.49 -5.11 0.75
N SER A 57 -10.43 -5.48 0.03
CA SER A 57 -10.35 -5.30 -1.42
C SER A 57 -9.55 -6.41 -2.07
N ILE A 58 -9.79 -6.62 -3.35
CA ILE A 58 -8.98 -7.51 -4.18
C ILE A 58 -8.05 -6.66 -5.03
N LYS A 59 -6.79 -7.07 -5.13
CA LYS A 59 -5.74 -6.41 -5.93
C LYS A 59 -5.10 -7.42 -6.87
N SER A 60 -4.79 -6.99 -8.08
CA SER A 60 -3.92 -7.71 -9.02
C SER A 60 -2.49 -7.16 -9.05
N VAL A 61 -2.27 -5.98 -8.45
CA VAL A 61 -0.99 -5.30 -8.33
C VAL A 61 -0.78 -4.88 -6.88
N LEU A 62 0.33 -5.35 -6.30
CA LEU A 62 0.77 -4.98 -4.97
C LEU A 62 1.80 -3.85 -5.10
N ARG A 63 1.44 -2.66 -4.65
CA ARG A 63 2.35 -1.51 -4.66
C ARG A 63 3.20 -1.52 -3.41
N ILE A 64 4.51 -1.39 -3.58
CA ILE A 64 5.47 -1.19 -2.50
C ILE A 64 6.02 0.22 -2.62
N THR A 65 5.89 1.00 -1.55
CA THR A 65 6.45 2.35 -1.45
C THR A 65 7.60 2.37 -0.43
N PRO A 66 8.56 3.29 -0.55
CA PRO A 66 9.63 3.45 0.44
C PRO A 66 9.12 3.62 1.88
N SER A 67 8.00 4.34 2.05
CA SER A 67 7.40 4.54 3.38
C SER A 67 6.97 3.24 4.06
N MET A 68 6.65 2.18 3.31
CA MET A 68 6.28 0.88 3.91
C MET A 68 7.45 0.26 4.66
N PHE A 69 8.69 0.44 4.17
CA PHE A 69 9.89 -0.01 4.86
C PHE A 69 10.15 0.83 6.12
N GLU A 70 10.15 2.16 5.95
CA GLU A 70 10.41 3.10 7.05
C GLU A 70 9.42 2.95 8.21
N GLN A 71 8.12 2.86 7.90
CA GLN A 71 7.05 2.76 8.90
C GLN A 71 7.06 1.42 9.67
N ASN A 72 7.68 0.39 9.10
CA ASN A 72 7.76 -0.93 9.71
C ASN A 72 9.17 -1.26 10.22
N GLY A 73 10.12 -0.31 10.14
CA GLY A 73 11.49 -0.50 10.62
C GLY A 73 12.29 -1.53 9.82
N ILE A 74 11.98 -1.71 8.54
CA ILE A 74 12.58 -2.70 7.66
C ILE A 74 13.60 -2.00 6.75
N SER A 75 14.72 -2.67 6.45
CA SER A 75 15.68 -2.16 5.46
C SER A 75 15.01 -2.04 4.08
N PRO A 76 15.20 -0.95 3.34
CA PRO A 76 14.66 -0.82 1.98
C PRO A 76 15.07 -1.96 1.02
N SER A 77 16.20 -2.63 1.26
CA SER A 77 16.67 -3.79 0.48
C SER A 77 16.07 -5.14 0.90
N ASP A 78 15.35 -5.22 2.03
CA ASP A 78 14.82 -6.47 2.58
C ASP A 78 13.33 -6.65 2.22
N ALA A 79 13.08 -6.91 0.93
CA ALA A 79 11.73 -7.16 0.44
C ALA A 79 11.12 -8.45 1.01
N HIS A 80 11.96 -9.44 1.33
CA HIS A 80 11.55 -10.67 1.98
C HIS A 80 10.88 -10.37 3.32
N GLN A 81 11.56 -9.67 4.23
CA GLN A 81 10.98 -9.34 5.53
C GLN A 81 9.71 -8.49 5.38
N LEU A 82 9.70 -7.53 4.44
CA LEU A 82 8.53 -6.70 4.17
C LEU A 82 7.33 -7.56 3.75
N VAL A 83 7.50 -8.44 2.77
CA VAL A 83 6.43 -9.27 2.22
C VAL A 83 5.96 -10.33 3.22
N THR A 84 6.88 -10.93 3.98
CA THR A 84 6.54 -11.87 5.06
C THR A 84 5.72 -11.18 6.16
N LEU A 85 6.10 -9.96 6.55
CA LEU A 85 5.33 -9.18 7.51
C LEU A 85 3.93 -8.84 6.94
N TRP A 86 3.87 -8.45 5.66
CA TRP A 86 2.61 -8.13 4.99
C TRP A 86 1.64 -9.31 4.92
N ALA A 87 2.15 -10.53 4.72
CA ALA A 87 1.34 -11.75 4.67
C ALA A 87 0.99 -12.34 6.05
N SER A 88 1.51 -11.78 7.14
CA SER A 88 1.32 -12.30 8.50
C SER A 88 0.66 -11.29 9.43
N ALA A 89 1.45 -10.55 10.22
CA ALA A 89 0.95 -9.57 11.18
C ALA A 89 0.43 -8.28 10.53
N GLY A 90 0.84 -8.02 9.29
CA GLY A 90 0.46 -6.86 8.50
C GLY A 90 1.46 -5.70 8.58
N LEU A 91 1.36 -4.83 7.58
CA LEU A 91 2.17 -3.62 7.48
C LEU A 91 1.41 -2.44 8.07
N HIS A 92 2.06 -1.74 9.01
CA HIS A 92 1.60 -0.47 9.55
C HIS A 92 1.83 0.65 8.55
N GLY A 93 0.89 1.57 8.49
CA GLY A 93 1.03 2.80 7.74
C GLY A 93 0.01 3.86 8.15
N VAL A 94 -0.03 4.94 7.38
CA VAL A 94 -0.95 6.05 7.60
C VAL A 94 -1.88 6.15 6.40
N SER A 95 -3.18 6.04 6.65
CA SER A 95 -4.19 6.14 5.61
C SER A 95 -4.42 7.59 5.19
N GLY A 96 -4.81 7.78 3.92
CA GLY A 96 -5.38 9.06 3.45
C GLY A 96 -6.78 9.34 4.01
N LEU A 97 -7.37 8.40 4.74
CA LEU A 97 -8.67 8.53 5.39
C LEU A 97 -8.57 9.34 6.68
N GLN A 98 -9.61 10.11 6.99
CA GLN A 98 -9.69 10.90 8.22
C GLN A 98 -10.78 10.37 9.15
N CYS A 99 -10.55 10.47 10.45
CA CYS A 99 -11.55 10.20 11.46
C CYS A 99 -12.67 11.23 11.42
N ARG A 100 -13.87 10.79 11.04
CA ARG A 100 -15.06 11.65 10.97
C ARG A 100 -15.35 12.38 12.29
N GLN A 101 -15.16 11.73 13.43
CA GLN A 101 -15.41 12.33 14.74
C GLN A 101 -14.44 13.48 15.05
N CYS A 102 -13.15 13.31 14.73
CA CYS A 102 -12.15 14.37 14.89
C CYS A 102 -12.43 15.55 13.97
N THR A 103 -12.78 15.28 12.72
CA THR A 103 -13.05 16.33 11.71
C THR A 103 -14.32 17.13 12.00
N VAL A 104 -15.33 16.53 12.64
CA VAL A 104 -16.57 17.24 13.04
C VAL A 104 -16.32 18.15 14.25
N ASN A 105 -15.52 17.70 15.21
CA ASN A 105 -15.24 18.46 16.43
C ASN A 105 -14.36 19.69 16.17
N SER A 106 -13.40 19.61 15.24
CA SER A 106 -12.59 20.77 14.84
C SER A 106 -13.41 21.90 14.21
N LYS A 107 -14.47 21.58 13.46
CA LYS A 107 -15.37 22.59 12.86
C LYS A 107 -16.27 23.31 13.86
N LYS A 108 -16.58 22.70 15.01
CA LYS A 108 -17.43 23.31 16.04
C LYS A 108 -16.72 24.35 16.90
N GLN A 109 -15.38 24.43 16.86
CA GLN A 109 -14.61 25.40 17.65
C GLN A 109 -14.42 26.77 16.97
N GLY A 110 -15.02 27.01 15.79
CA GLY A 110 -14.89 28.27 15.03
C GLY A 110 -15.52 29.53 15.64
N GLY A 111 -15.95 29.51 16.91
CA GLY A 111 -16.63 30.63 17.58
C GLY A 111 -15.88 31.29 18.75
N CYS A 112 -14.83 30.67 19.30
CA CYS A 112 -14.12 31.21 20.46
C CYS A 112 -12.62 31.22 20.19
N LYS A 113 -11.98 32.38 20.45
CA LYS A 113 -10.55 32.68 20.22
C LYS A 113 -9.66 31.46 20.48
N ALA A 114 -9.24 30.80 19.40
CA ALA A 114 -8.47 29.58 19.47
C ALA A 114 -6.99 29.91 19.74
N HIS A 115 -6.48 29.43 20.88
CA HIS A 115 -5.06 29.11 20.98
C HIS A 115 -4.73 28.07 19.88
N PRO A 116 -3.55 28.12 19.24
CA PRO A 116 -3.22 27.22 18.14
C PRO A 116 -3.08 25.80 18.68
N ILE A 117 -4.18 25.04 18.66
CA ILE A 117 -4.17 23.61 18.87
C ILE A 117 -3.38 23.05 17.69
N LYS A 118 -2.23 22.44 18.00
CA LYS A 118 -1.36 21.75 17.04
C LYS A 118 -2.22 20.92 16.10
N ASP A 119 -1.97 21.11 14.81
CA ASP A 119 -2.49 20.34 13.68
C ASP A 119 -2.89 18.92 14.11
N ILE A 120 -4.19 18.72 14.40
CA ILE A 120 -4.68 17.40 14.78
C ILE A 120 -4.69 16.62 13.47
N ASP A 121 -3.62 15.87 13.23
CA ASP A 121 -3.54 14.94 12.11
C ASP A 121 -4.62 13.87 12.32
N ALA A 122 -5.82 14.18 11.83
CA ALA A 122 -7.01 13.36 11.96
C ALA A 122 -6.95 12.12 11.07
N LYS A 123 -5.81 11.86 10.40
CA LYS A 123 -5.59 10.65 9.62
C LYS A 123 -5.71 9.40 10.48
N LEU A 124 -6.15 8.34 9.85
CA LEU A 124 -6.26 7.03 10.46
C LEU A 124 -4.94 6.28 10.28
N ASP A 125 -4.50 5.62 11.34
CA ASP A 125 -3.50 4.55 11.20
C ASP A 125 -4.15 3.37 10.49
N GLU A 126 -3.36 2.70 9.67
CA GLU A 126 -3.76 1.56 8.87
C GLU A 126 -2.83 0.38 9.14
N VAL A 127 -3.40 -0.81 9.29
CA VAL A 127 -2.66 -2.07 9.19
C VAL A 127 -3.23 -2.85 8.03
N SER A 128 -2.40 -3.14 7.04
CA SER A 128 -2.78 -3.89 5.84
C SER A 128 -2.17 -5.29 5.84
N ILE A 129 -2.95 -6.29 5.46
CA ILE A 129 -2.56 -7.71 5.39
C ILE A 129 -2.93 -8.24 4.00
N ILE A 130 -2.00 -8.95 3.35
CA ILE A 130 -2.26 -9.68 2.11
C ILE A 130 -2.59 -11.14 2.40
N SER A 131 -3.53 -11.72 1.64
CA SER A 131 -3.88 -13.13 1.74
C SER A 131 -4.32 -13.71 0.39
N PRO A 132 -4.21 -15.03 0.20
CA PRO A 132 -4.77 -15.72 -0.96
C PRO A 132 -6.27 -15.45 -1.17
N PRO A 133 -6.75 -15.33 -2.42
CA PRO A 133 -8.17 -15.43 -2.73
C PRO A 133 -8.60 -16.90 -2.66
N GLU A 134 -9.52 -17.22 -1.73
CA GLU A 134 -10.02 -18.59 -1.53
C GLU A 134 -8.92 -19.60 -1.13
N SER A 135 -9.21 -20.90 -1.21
CA SER A 135 -8.31 -21.96 -0.73
C SER A 135 -7.08 -22.20 -1.60
N ASN A 136 -6.89 -21.46 -2.70
CA ASN A 136 -5.75 -21.61 -3.61
C ASN A 136 -4.98 -20.29 -3.76
N PRO A 137 -3.66 -20.26 -3.47
CA PRO A 137 -2.84 -19.08 -3.69
C PRO A 137 -2.74 -18.74 -5.19
N PRO A 138 -2.59 -17.45 -5.54
CA PRO A 138 -2.36 -17.06 -6.92
C PRO A 138 -1.01 -17.63 -7.40
N LEU A 139 -0.94 -17.99 -8.68
CA LEU A 139 0.30 -18.51 -9.27
C LEU A 139 1.39 -17.43 -9.36
N HIS A 140 1.00 -16.16 -9.47
CA HIS A 140 1.92 -15.04 -9.66
C HIS A 140 1.51 -13.84 -8.79
N LEU A 141 2.52 -13.12 -8.29
CA LEU A 141 2.34 -11.83 -7.63
C LEU A 141 3.04 -10.78 -8.47
N TYR A 142 2.34 -9.69 -8.76
CA TYR A 142 2.94 -8.54 -9.41
C TYR A 142 3.19 -7.44 -8.39
N PHE A 143 4.47 -7.12 -8.16
CA PHE A 143 4.88 -6.02 -7.32
C PHE A 143 5.27 -4.81 -8.17
N HIS A 144 4.62 -3.68 -7.93
CA HIS A 144 5.04 -2.40 -8.47
C HIS A 144 5.79 -1.63 -7.39
N LEU A 145 7.08 -1.37 -7.63
CA LEU A 145 7.93 -0.58 -6.76
C LEU A 145 7.81 0.90 -7.13
N ASP A 146 7.08 1.67 -6.31
CA ASP A 146 6.93 3.11 -6.53
C ASP A 146 8.14 3.87 -5.95
N LEU A 147 9.26 3.77 -6.66
CA LEU A 147 10.56 4.33 -6.29
C LEU A 147 10.86 5.67 -6.97
N GLY A 148 9.96 6.11 -7.86
CA GLY A 148 10.21 7.18 -8.84
C GLY A 148 10.42 8.59 -8.24
N THR A 149 10.27 8.75 -6.93
CA THR A 149 10.40 10.06 -6.26
C THR A 149 11.65 10.21 -5.40
N ILE A 150 12.44 9.13 -5.18
CA ILE A 150 13.48 9.12 -4.14
C ILE A 150 14.89 8.82 -4.68
N PHE A 151 15.01 8.14 -5.83
CA PHE A 151 16.30 7.59 -6.26
C PHE A 151 16.81 8.19 -7.57
N THR A 152 18.12 8.43 -7.64
CA THR A 152 18.80 8.66 -8.93
C THR A 152 18.76 7.40 -9.79
N HIS A 153 19.13 7.50 -11.07
CA HIS A 153 19.17 6.34 -11.97
C HIS A 153 20.02 5.20 -11.37
N ASP A 154 21.20 5.53 -10.84
CA ASP A 154 22.15 4.55 -10.30
C ASP A 154 21.66 3.96 -8.98
N ASP A 155 21.08 4.79 -8.10
CA ASP A 155 20.52 4.30 -6.83
C ASP A 155 19.35 3.33 -7.07
N ARG A 156 18.54 3.57 -8.10
CA ARG A 156 17.43 2.66 -8.47
C ARG A 156 17.97 1.32 -8.94
N HIS A 157 19.02 1.30 -9.76
CA HIS A 157 19.62 0.05 -10.24
C HIS A 157 20.27 -0.74 -9.11
N ALA A 158 21.01 -0.06 -8.23
CA ALA A 158 21.59 -0.67 -7.04
C ALA A 158 20.50 -1.24 -6.12
N PHE A 159 19.45 -0.45 -5.84
CA PHE A 159 18.31 -0.87 -5.05
C PHE A 159 17.64 -2.13 -5.62
N MET A 160 17.34 -2.15 -6.92
CA MET A 160 16.72 -3.31 -7.57
C MET A 160 17.63 -4.54 -7.57
N ALA A 161 18.94 -4.36 -7.68
CA ALA A 161 19.91 -5.45 -7.70
C ALA A 161 20.15 -6.07 -6.31
N GLU A 162 20.03 -5.26 -5.25
CA GLU A 162 20.26 -5.69 -3.86
C GLU A 162 19.01 -6.23 -3.17
N MET A 163 17.83 -6.10 -3.79
CA MET A 163 16.58 -6.55 -3.17
C MET A 163 16.50 -8.08 -3.05
N ASP A 164 16.35 -8.54 -1.81
CA ASP A 164 16.11 -9.95 -1.49
C ASP A 164 14.62 -10.26 -1.57
N TRP A 165 14.19 -10.93 -2.63
CA TRP A 165 12.79 -11.31 -2.84
C TRP A 165 12.48 -12.69 -2.26
N PRO A 166 11.33 -12.86 -1.57
CA PRO A 166 10.99 -14.14 -0.97
C PRO A 166 10.68 -15.19 -2.04
N PHE A 167 11.18 -16.42 -1.83
CA PHE A 167 10.89 -17.55 -2.71
C PHE A 167 9.45 -18.09 -2.53
N LYS A 168 8.86 -17.92 -1.34
CA LYS A 168 7.50 -18.36 -1.00
C LYS A 168 6.84 -17.40 -0.02
N LEU A 169 5.53 -17.25 -0.13
CA LEU A 169 4.70 -16.70 0.95
C LEU A 169 4.40 -17.84 1.93
N THR A 170 4.60 -17.59 3.24
CA THR A 170 4.33 -18.54 4.33
C THR A 170 2.85 -18.85 4.49
#